data_AF-A0ABD4Z7S5-F1
#
_entry.id   AF-A0ABD4Z7S5-F1
#
_cell.length_a   1.000
_cell.length_b   1.000
_cell.length_c   1.000
_cell.angle_alpha   90.00
_cell.angle_beta   90.00
_cell.angle_gamma   90.00
#
_symmetry.space_group_name_H-M   'P 1'
#
loop_
_entity.id
_entity.type
_entity.pdbx_description
1 polymer ?
#
loop_
_entity_poly.entity_id
_entity_poly.type
_entity_poly.pdbx_seq_one_letter_code
_entity_poly.pdbx_strand_id
1 'polypeptide(L)'
;MCFAYRDGERSEALIEHMKETANYCLHRWELDALSAKISKLLGIGQNHVKEAIIVAALTHDIGKAAEIYQIDCIKNTCKLFEGHYMVSAFLLHLAFNAKGIYLNSRDAVKFLLYNPTELASDKVLALLIVLPVITHHYHQVRGYLSYESSKHNAVSKFLDKPTIHRPCLDCFSEMLGYAEINVFKDFMHMLYNVLVSIDRLKGSDKYNTSKIFVENFFKSVIEESLKINSVTLGKVIVESISGLINLCDGFAASRSRKRG
;
A
#
# COMPACT_ATOMS: atom_id res chain seq x y z
N MET A 1 -4.15 -19.68 -7.84
CA MET A 1 -5.07 -18.56 -7.50
C MET A 1 -4.35 -17.64 -6.54
N CYS A 2 -4.59 -16.33 -6.61
CA CYS A 2 -4.07 -15.35 -5.68
C CYS A 2 -5.21 -14.78 -4.83
N PHE A 3 -5.13 -14.93 -3.51
CA PHE A 3 -6.23 -14.66 -2.59
C PHE A 3 -6.10 -13.31 -1.88
N ALA A 4 -7.19 -12.54 -1.85
CA ALA A 4 -7.39 -11.41 -0.93
C ALA A 4 -8.02 -11.86 0.40
N TYR A 5 -8.79 -12.95 0.37
CA TYR A 5 -9.48 -13.53 1.51
C TYR A 5 -9.82 -15.00 1.23
N ARG A 6 -9.79 -15.86 2.25
CA ARG A 6 -10.32 -17.23 2.19
C ARG A 6 -10.82 -17.71 3.55
N ASP A 7 -12.04 -18.24 3.58
CA ASP A 7 -12.62 -18.92 4.74
C ASP A 7 -13.48 -20.11 4.30
N GLY A 8 -12.90 -21.31 4.41
CA GLY A 8 -13.50 -22.53 3.87
C GLY A 8 -13.66 -22.47 2.35
N GLU A 9 -14.90 -22.57 1.88
CA GLU A 9 -15.26 -22.48 0.46
C GLU A 9 -15.36 -21.03 -0.05
N ARG A 10 -15.49 -20.05 0.84
CA ARG A 10 -15.53 -18.64 0.45
C ARG A 10 -14.13 -18.15 0.16
N SER A 11 -13.95 -17.55 -1.02
CA SER A 11 -12.67 -16.97 -1.42
C SER A 11 -12.88 -15.71 -2.25
N GLU A 12 -11.92 -14.80 -2.17
CA GLU A 12 -11.87 -13.57 -2.94
C GLU A 12 -10.52 -13.49 -3.66
N ALA A 13 -10.53 -13.18 -4.95
CA ALA A 13 -9.30 -13.02 -5.74
C ALA A 13 -8.67 -11.64 -5.48
N LEU A 14 -7.37 -11.60 -5.23
CA LEU A 14 -6.65 -10.37 -4.84
C LEU A 14 -6.74 -9.26 -5.90
N ILE A 15 -6.52 -9.61 -7.17
CA ILE A 15 -6.51 -8.61 -8.26
C ILE A 15 -7.90 -8.02 -8.49
N GLU A 16 -8.94 -8.84 -8.48
CA GLU A 16 -10.32 -8.35 -8.62
C GLU A 16 -10.70 -7.46 -7.43
N HIS A 17 -10.32 -7.85 -6.22
CA HIS A 17 -10.52 -7.02 -5.03
C HIS A 17 -9.89 -5.64 -5.17
N MET A 18 -8.60 -5.57 -5.51
CA MET A 18 -7.89 -4.29 -5.66
C MET A 18 -8.43 -3.44 -6.82
N LYS A 19 -8.80 -4.07 -7.95
CA LYS A 19 -9.45 -3.38 -9.08
C LYS A 19 -10.82 -2.83 -8.68
N GLU A 20 -11.65 -3.61 -8.01
CA GLU A 20 -12.96 -3.16 -7.54
C GLU A 20 -12.81 -2.01 -6.53
N THR A 21 -11.86 -2.08 -5.59
CA THR A 21 -11.57 -0.98 -4.65
C THR A 21 -11.16 0.30 -5.37
N ALA A 22 -10.24 0.22 -6.33
CA ALA A 22 -9.84 1.37 -7.15
C ALA A 22 -10.99 1.91 -8.01
N ASN A 23 -11.83 1.03 -8.56
CA ASN A 23 -12.98 1.41 -9.36
C ASN A 23 -14.06 2.10 -8.53
N TYR A 24 -14.29 1.64 -7.30
CA TYR A 24 -15.15 2.35 -6.34
C TYR A 24 -14.60 3.73 -6.05
N CYS A 25 -13.30 3.88 -5.75
CA CYS A 25 -12.69 5.20 -5.56
C CYS A 25 -12.90 6.12 -6.78
N LEU A 26 -12.68 5.61 -8.00
CA LEU A 26 -12.75 6.38 -9.24
C LEU A 26 -14.12 7.03 -9.47
N HIS A 27 -15.21 6.36 -9.08
CA HIS A 27 -16.58 6.81 -9.33
C HIS A 27 -17.20 7.60 -8.17
N ARG A 28 -16.40 7.94 -7.15
CA ARG A 28 -16.87 8.68 -5.98
C ARG A 28 -16.62 10.17 -6.14
N TRP A 29 -17.63 10.97 -5.79
CA TRP A 29 -17.49 12.43 -5.75
C TRP A 29 -16.46 12.88 -4.70
N GLU A 30 -16.25 12.10 -3.64
CA GLU A 30 -15.25 12.39 -2.61
C GLU A 30 -13.83 12.40 -3.18
N LEU A 31 -13.54 11.59 -4.21
CA LEU A 31 -12.25 11.60 -4.89
C LEU A 31 -11.99 12.98 -5.52
N ASP A 32 -12.94 13.49 -6.30
CA ASP A 32 -12.79 14.78 -6.98
C ASP A 32 -12.66 15.93 -5.98
N ALA A 33 -13.50 15.94 -4.94
CA ALA A 33 -13.47 16.96 -3.90
C ALA A 33 -12.15 16.94 -3.11
N LEU A 34 -11.69 15.74 -2.71
CA LEU A 34 -10.45 15.56 -1.97
C LEU A 34 -9.23 15.93 -2.82
N SER A 35 -9.17 15.47 -4.07
CA SER A 35 -8.07 15.80 -4.98
C SER A 35 -7.97 17.30 -5.26
N ALA A 36 -9.10 17.99 -5.47
CA ALA A 36 -9.11 19.44 -5.66
C ALA A 36 -8.59 20.18 -4.41
N LYS A 37 -9.01 19.74 -3.21
CA LYS A 37 -8.57 20.34 -1.95
C LYS A 37 -7.08 20.14 -1.72
N ILE A 38 -6.58 18.91 -1.87
CA ILE A 38 -5.16 18.58 -1.72
C ILE A 38 -4.32 19.32 -2.75
N SER A 39 -4.78 19.38 -4.01
CA SER A 39 -4.13 20.10 -5.10
C SER A 39 -3.87 21.56 -4.72
N LYS A 40 -4.90 22.25 -4.22
CA LYS A 40 -4.79 23.64 -3.75
C LYS A 40 -3.85 23.80 -2.55
N LEU A 41 -3.88 22.85 -1.61
CA LEU A 41 -3.06 22.91 -0.40
C LEU A 41 -1.57 22.63 -0.66
N LEU A 42 -1.27 21.75 -1.63
CA LEU A 42 0.08 21.28 -1.90
C LEU A 42 0.72 21.91 -3.14
N GLY A 43 -0.04 22.66 -3.94
CA GLY A 43 0.44 23.21 -5.21
C GLY A 43 0.72 22.14 -6.27
N ILE A 44 0.09 20.98 -6.16
CA ILE A 44 0.26 19.85 -7.09
C ILE A 44 -0.94 19.80 -8.04
N GLY A 45 -0.71 19.47 -9.31
CA GLY A 45 -1.79 19.30 -10.28
C GLY A 45 -2.86 18.32 -9.79
N GLN A 46 -4.13 18.70 -9.84
CA GLN A 46 -5.26 17.90 -9.35
C GLN A 46 -5.29 16.49 -9.94
N ASN A 47 -4.99 16.34 -11.24
CA ASN A 47 -4.92 15.04 -11.90
C ASN A 47 -3.87 14.12 -11.27
N HIS A 48 -2.66 14.63 -10.98
CA HIS A 48 -1.63 13.83 -10.33
C HIS A 48 -2.03 13.39 -8.91
N VAL A 49 -2.73 14.25 -8.17
CA VAL A 49 -3.28 13.88 -6.85
C VAL A 49 -4.35 12.80 -7.00
N LYS A 50 -5.27 12.96 -7.95
CA LYS A 50 -6.31 11.98 -8.24
C LYS A 50 -5.72 10.62 -8.61
N GLU A 51 -4.75 10.61 -9.51
CA GLU A 51 -4.01 9.40 -9.90
C GLU A 51 -3.27 8.78 -8.70
N ALA A 52 -2.61 9.56 -7.86
CA ALA A 52 -1.96 9.07 -6.66
C ALA A 52 -2.94 8.36 -5.71
N ILE A 53 -4.13 8.91 -5.49
CA ILE A 53 -5.16 8.29 -4.64
C ILE A 53 -5.66 6.98 -5.26
N ILE A 54 -5.89 6.93 -6.58
CA ILE A 54 -6.35 5.72 -7.25
C ILE A 54 -5.25 4.65 -7.23
N VAL A 55 -3.97 5.02 -7.42
CA VAL A 55 -2.83 4.10 -7.30
C VAL A 55 -2.74 3.55 -5.87
N ALA A 56 -2.90 4.38 -4.85
CA ALA A 56 -2.95 3.94 -3.47
C ALA A 56 -4.07 2.90 -3.25
N ALA A 57 -5.28 3.19 -3.76
CA ALA A 57 -6.41 2.25 -3.70
C ALA A 57 -6.14 0.94 -4.46
N LEU A 58 -5.53 1.01 -5.64
CA LEU A 58 -5.21 -0.16 -6.47
C LEU A 58 -4.10 -1.03 -5.89
N THR A 59 -3.28 -0.49 -4.98
CA THR A 59 -2.09 -1.16 -4.44
C THR A 59 -2.12 -1.37 -2.93
N HIS A 60 -3.18 -0.96 -2.23
CA HIS A 60 -3.25 -1.01 -0.77
C HIS A 60 -2.96 -2.41 -0.20
N ASP A 61 -3.43 -3.43 -0.91
CA ASP A 61 -3.42 -4.82 -0.51
C ASP A 61 -2.32 -5.67 -1.18
N ILE A 62 -1.42 -5.03 -1.95
CA ILE A 62 -0.41 -5.74 -2.75
C ILE A 62 0.51 -6.64 -1.93
N GLY A 63 0.74 -6.31 -0.66
CA GLY A 63 1.51 -7.12 0.26
C GLY A 63 0.91 -8.50 0.53
N LYS A 64 -0.40 -8.70 0.31
CA LYS A 64 -1.04 -10.03 0.39
C LYS A 64 -0.48 -11.00 -0.65
N ALA A 65 0.12 -10.50 -1.73
CA ALA A 65 0.76 -11.33 -2.76
C ALA A 65 2.04 -12.03 -2.28
N ALA A 66 2.57 -11.66 -1.11
CA ALA A 66 3.72 -12.34 -0.53
C ALA A 66 3.46 -13.83 -0.32
N GLU A 67 4.45 -14.66 -0.62
CA GLU A 67 4.34 -16.12 -0.62
C GLU A 67 3.92 -16.66 0.77
N ILE A 68 4.43 -16.05 1.84
CA ILE A 68 4.11 -16.42 3.21
C ILE A 68 2.60 -16.37 3.52
N TYR A 69 1.87 -15.40 2.96
CA TYR A 69 0.42 -15.29 3.19
C TYR A 69 -0.36 -16.25 2.30
N GLN A 70 0.07 -16.38 1.03
CA GLN A 70 -0.62 -17.23 0.06
C GLN A 70 -0.49 -18.73 0.41
N ILE A 71 0.64 -19.15 1.00
CA ILE A 71 0.79 -20.51 1.54
C ILE A 71 -0.22 -20.79 2.65
N ASP A 72 -0.43 -19.84 3.56
CA ASP A 72 -1.43 -19.97 4.62
C ASP A 72 -2.85 -20.01 4.03
N CYS A 73 -3.11 -19.29 2.94
CA CYS A 73 -4.39 -19.39 2.23
C CYS A 73 -4.63 -20.75 1.61
N ILE A 74 -3.61 -21.37 1.02
CA ILE A 74 -3.72 -22.71 0.45
C ILE A 74 -4.12 -23.71 1.54
N LYS A 75 -3.66 -23.51 2.77
CA LYS A 75 -3.98 -24.32 3.96
C LYS A 75 -5.29 -23.93 4.66
N ASN A 76 -6.09 -23.02 4.11
CA ASN A 76 -7.33 -22.50 4.71
C ASN A 76 -7.14 -21.77 6.06
N THR A 77 -5.96 -21.20 6.31
CA THR A 77 -5.67 -20.48 7.56
C THR A 77 -5.55 -18.95 7.40
N CYS A 78 -5.72 -18.41 6.19
CA CYS A 78 -5.58 -16.97 5.94
C CYS A 78 -6.88 -16.17 6.13
N LYS A 79 -7.18 -15.78 7.38
CA LYS A 79 -8.33 -14.89 7.65
C LYS A 79 -7.97 -13.42 7.75
N LEU A 80 -6.74 -13.10 8.19
CA LEU A 80 -6.40 -11.75 8.68
C LEU A 80 -5.26 -11.06 7.94
N PHE A 81 -4.38 -11.80 7.23
CA PHE A 81 -3.22 -11.24 6.50
C PHE A 81 -2.46 -10.18 7.33
N GLU A 82 -2.14 -10.50 8.58
CA GLU A 82 -1.63 -9.51 9.53
C GLU A 82 -0.33 -8.86 9.04
N GLY A 83 -0.32 -7.53 8.97
CA GLY A 83 0.84 -6.77 8.51
C GLY A 83 1.04 -6.71 6.99
N HIS A 84 0.09 -7.17 6.18
CA HIS A 84 0.18 -7.05 4.72
C HIS A 84 0.33 -5.59 4.27
N TYR A 85 -0.32 -4.62 4.94
CA TYR A 85 -0.18 -3.19 4.67
C TYR A 85 1.28 -2.72 4.82
N MET A 86 2.05 -3.37 5.72
CA MET A 86 3.46 -3.06 5.88
C MET A 86 4.27 -3.54 4.68
N VAL A 87 3.98 -4.77 4.24
CA VAL A 87 4.57 -5.37 3.04
C VAL A 87 4.18 -4.58 1.79
N SER A 88 2.93 -4.11 1.69
CA SER A 88 2.48 -3.24 0.60
C SER A 88 3.32 -1.98 0.49
N ALA A 89 3.50 -1.26 1.59
CA ALA A 89 4.32 -0.06 1.63
C ALA A 89 5.80 -0.33 1.30
N PHE A 90 6.35 -1.48 1.72
CA PHE A 90 7.70 -1.91 1.33
C PHE A 90 7.83 -2.08 -0.19
N LEU A 91 6.88 -2.78 -0.82
CA LEU A 91 6.88 -3.02 -2.26
C LEU A 91 6.75 -1.71 -3.05
N LEU A 92 5.91 -0.80 -2.58
CA LEU A 92 5.76 0.53 -3.16
C LEU A 92 7.04 1.37 -3.02
N HIS A 93 7.70 1.32 -1.86
CA HIS A 93 9.00 1.98 -1.66
C HIS A 93 10.06 1.48 -2.63
N LEU A 94 10.16 0.16 -2.82
CA LEU A 94 11.06 -0.42 -3.81
C LEU A 94 10.77 0.07 -5.23
N ALA A 95 9.48 0.17 -5.60
CA ALA A 95 9.07 0.73 -6.89
C ALA A 95 9.49 2.20 -7.04
N PHE A 96 9.31 3.03 -6.01
CA PHE A 96 9.76 4.43 -6.05
C PHE A 96 11.28 4.56 -6.15
N ASN A 97 12.04 3.75 -5.41
CA ASN A 97 13.50 3.73 -5.51
C ASN A 97 13.96 3.33 -6.91
N ALA A 98 13.31 2.35 -7.54
CA ALA A 98 13.60 1.97 -8.92
C ALA A 98 13.33 3.10 -9.92
N LYS A 99 12.46 4.07 -9.57
CA LYS A 99 12.21 5.31 -10.33
C LYS A 99 13.20 6.43 -10.01
N GLY A 100 14.11 6.22 -9.07
CA GLY A 100 14.99 7.26 -8.54
C GLY A 100 14.33 8.19 -7.51
N ILE A 101 13.13 7.86 -7.03
CA ILE A 101 12.42 8.61 -5.98
C ILE A 101 12.74 7.97 -4.63
N TYR A 102 13.81 8.44 -4.00
CA TYR A 102 14.28 7.91 -2.73
C TYR A 102 13.57 8.58 -1.55
N LEU A 103 12.59 7.87 -0.98
CA LEU A 103 11.97 8.27 0.28
C LEU A 103 12.84 7.81 1.45
N ASN A 104 12.98 8.69 2.45
CA ASN A 104 13.54 8.37 3.77
C ASN A 104 12.54 8.71 4.88
N SER A 105 12.81 8.28 6.12
CA SER A 105 11.92 8.55 7.26
C SER A 105 11.72 10.05 7.53
N ARG A 106 12.73 10.89 7.28
CA ARG A 106 12.60 12.35 7.44
C ARG A 106 11.62 12.94 6.44
N ASP A 107 11.54 12.42 5.22
CA ASP A 107 10.57 12.88 4.23
C ASP A 107 9.13 12.63 4.73
N ALA A 108 8.85 11.43 5.26
CA ALA A 108 7.54 11.12 5.83
C ALA A 108 7.22 11.96 7.07
N VAL A 109 8.19 12.15 7.96
CA VAL A 109 8.03 13.02 9.14
C VAL A 109 7.76 14.47 8.71
N LYS A 110 8.50 14.96 7.71
CA LYS A 110 8.30 16.31 7.14
C LYS A 110 6.91 16.48 6.54
N PHE A 111 6.45 15.48 5.80
CA PHE A 111 5.10 15.47 5.25
C PHE A 111 4.03 15.42 6.35
N LEU A 112 4.18 14.53 7.34
CA LEU A 112 3.17 14.32 8.36
C LEU A 112 3.09 15.47 9.37
N LEU A 113 4.22 15.99 9.84
CA LEU A 113 4.24 16.88 11.01
C LEU A 113 4.55 18.34 10.69
N TYR A 114 5.24 18.59 9.60
CA TYR A 114 5.76 19.91 9.25
C TYR A 114 5.03 20.44 8.01
N ASN A 115 5.78 21.02 7.06
CA ASN A 115 5.23 21.57 5.84
C ASN A 115 5.51 20.64 4.64
N PRO A 116 4.49 19.92 4.12
CA PRO A 116 4.64 19.09 2.93
C PRO A 116 5.13 19.82 1.69
N THR A 117 4.88 21.13 1.57
CA THR A 117 5.20 21.92 0.37
C THR A 117 6.69 22.17 0.20
N GLU A 118 7.51 21.89 1.22
CA GLU A 118 8.96 21.99 1.15
C GLU A 118 9.63 20.67 0.67
N LEU A 119 8.84 19.65 0.35
CA LEU A 119 9.32 18.43 -0.30
C LEU A 119 9.23 18.60 -1.82
N ALA A 120 10.11 17.91 -2.54
CA ALA A 120 9.99 17.81 -3.99
C ALA A 120 8.65 17.14 -4.37
N SER A 121 8.02 17.61 -5.44
CA SER A 121 6.65 17.20 -5.80
C SER A 121 6.52 15.70 -6.07
N ASP A 122 7.56 15.05 -6.59
CA ASP A 122 7.65 13.60 -6.79
C ASP A 122 7.62 12.82 -5.47
N LYS A 123 8.35 13.30 -4.46
CA LYS A 123 8.31 12.75 -3.10
C LYS A 123 6.95 12.94 -2.45
N VAL A 124 6.34 14.11 -2.65
CA VAL A 124 4.98 14.37 -2.15
C VAL A 124 3.99 13.38 -2.76
N LEU A 125 4.01 13.20 -4.08
CA LEU A 125 3.14 12.23 -4.77
C LEU A 125 3.39 10.79 -4.28
N ALA A 126 4.65 10.41 -4.08
CA ALA A 126 4.98 9.10 -3.55
C ALA A 126 4.46 8.90 -2.11
N LEU A 127 4.52 9.93 -1.26
CA LEU A 127 3.97 9.88 0.10
C LEU A 127 2.44 9.88 0.13
N LEU A 128 1.77 10.54 -0.83
CA LEU A 128 0.32 10.42 -1.05
C LEU A 128 -0.12 9.01 -1.45
N ILE A 129 0.82 8.15 -1.89
CA ILE A 129 0.57 6.74 -2.20
C ILE A 129 0.93 5.87 -1.00
N VAL A 130 2.15 5.98 -0.49
CA VAL A 130 2.69 5.07 0.55
C VAL A 130 2.00 5.27 1.90
N LEU A 131 1.76 6.50 2.34
CA LEU A 131 1.21 6.77 3.67
C LEU A 131 -0.26 6.38 3.82
N PRO A 132 -1.12 6.50 2.81
CA PRO A 132 -2.46 5.92 2.93
C PRO A 132 -2.43 4.39 2.94
N VAL A 133 -1.57 3.76 2.10
CA VAL A 133 -1.41 2.30 2.08
C VAL A 133 -0.84 1.75 3.38
N ILE A 134 0.04 2.46 4.06
CA ILE A 134 0.57 1.97 5.35
C ILE A 134 -0.45 2.13 6.49
N THR A 135 -1.40 3.06 6.36
CA THR A 135 -2.36 3.44 7.42
C THR A 135 -3.79 2.99 7.14
N HIS A 136 -4.12 2.36 6.03
CA HIS A 136 -5.52 2.00 5.73
C HIS A 136 -6.13 1.07 6.81
N HIS A 137 -5.35 0.20 7.45
CA HIS A 137 -5.80 -0.55 8.63
C HIS A 137 -5.50 0.11 9.98
N TYR A 138 -5.39 1.45 10.09
CA TYR A 138 -4.87 2.11 11.31
C TYR A 138 -5.63 1.82 12.62
N HIS A 139 -6.93 1.49 12.56
CA HIS A 139 -7.69 1.04 13.73
C HIS A 139 -7.24 -0.34 14.24
N GLN A 140 -6.67 -1.17 13.38
CA GLN A 140 -5.93 -2.40 13.70
C GLN A 140 -4.45 -2.12 13.98
N VAL A 141 -3.92 -0.95 13.58
CA VAL A 141 -2.59 -0.46 13.95
C VAL A 141 -2.60 0.02 15.41
N ARG A 142 -2.76 -0.95 16.32
CA ARG A 142 -1.97 -1.01 17.56
C ARG A 142 -0.56 -1.57 17.26
N GLY A 143 -0.16 -1.52 15.98
CA GLY A 143 0.71 -2.47 15.30
C GLY A 143 2.22 -2.26 15.44
N TYR A 144 2.68 -1.23 16.15
CA TYR A 144 4.07 -1.25 16.64
C TYR A 144 4.25 -2.37 17.67
N LEU A 145 3.23 -2.62 18.51
CA LEU A 145 3.23 -3.79 19.39
C LEU A 145 3.18 -5.08 18.58
N SER A 146 2.47 -5.15 17.45
CA SER A 146 2.45 -6.35 16.58
C SER A 146 3.79 -6.61 15.86
N TYR A 147 4.56 -5.55 15.58
CA TYR A 147 5.91 -5.62 15.05
C TYR A 147 6.94 -6.03 16.12
N GLU A 148 6.92 -5.39 17.30
CA GLU A 148 7.82 -5.69 18.42
C GLU A 148 7.49 -7.01 19.14
N SER A 149 6.21 -7.41 19.23
CA SER A 149 5.79 -8.60 19.98
C SER A 149 6.22 -9.91 19.34
N SER A 150 6.78 -9.88 18.12
CA SER A 150 7.46 -11.07 17.59
C SER A 150 8.46 -10.70 16.51
N LYS A 151 9.75 -10.93 16.80
CA LYS A 151 10.82 -11.13 15.81
C LYS A 151 10.56 -12.34 14.86
N HIS A 152 9.30 -12.80 14.76
CA HIS A 152 8.84 -14.00 14.06
C HIS A 152 7.46 -13.81 13.36
N ASN A 153 6.94 -12.58 13.25
CA ASN A 153 5.71 -12.32 12.48
C ASN A 153 5.94 -12.44 10.96
N ALA A 154 4.84 -12.45 10.21
CA ALA A 154 4.84 -12.52 8.75
C ALA A 154 5.68 -11.40 8.11
N VAL A 155 5.59 -10.17 8.62
CA VAL A 155 6.35 -9.02 8.11
C VAL A 155 7.86 -9.25 8.22
N SER A 156 8.36 -9.64 9.40
CA SER A 156 9.79 -9.94 9.59
C SER A 156 10.26 -11.05 8.66
N LYS A 157 9.50 -12.14 8.56
CA LYS A 157 9.81 -13.27 7.67
C LYS A 157 9.89 -12.83 6.20
N PHE A 158 8.96 -11.99 5.77
CA PHE A 158 8.98 -11.42 4.43
C PHE A 158 10.19 -10.52 4.21
N LEU A 159 10.50 -9.63 5.15
CA LEU A 159 11.63 -8.71 5.00
C LEU A 159 12.99 -9.43 5.01
N ASP A 160 13.11 -10.55 5.74
CA ASP A 160 14.31 -11.39 5.75
C ASP A 160 14.52 -12.11 4.40
N LYS A 161 13.43 -12.55 3.78
CA LYS A 161 13.47 -13.24 2.49
C LYS A 161 12.26 -12.85 1.63
N PRO A 162 12.32 -11.69 0.93
CA PRO A 162 11.20 -11.23 0.13
C PRO A 162 10.89 -12.23 -0.98
N THR A 163 9.67 -12.77 -0.99
CA THR A 163 9.18 -13.64 -2.07
C THR A 163 7.70 -13.34 -2.37
N ILE A 164 7.37 -13.38 -3.66
CA ILE A 164 5.99 -13.19 -4.17
C ILE A 164 5.46 -14.54 -4.66
N HIS A 165 4.21 -14.84 -4.35
CA HIS A 165 3.57 -16.05 -4.83
C HIS A 165 3.38 -15.97 -6.35
N ARG A 166 3.94 -16.91 -7.11
CA ARG A 166 3.95 -16.85 -8.58
C ARG A 166 2.56 -16.69 -9.22
N PRO A 167 1.52 -17.43 -8.81
CA PRO A 167 0.15 -17.18 -9.30
C PRO A 167 -0.36 -15.75 -9.10
N CYS A 168 0.15 -15.00 -8.12
CA CYS A 168 -0.17 -13.58 -7.98
C CYS A 168 0.47 -12.76 -9.10
N LEU A 169 1.74 -13.02 -9.46
CA LEU A 169 2.44 -12.31 -10.55
C LEU A 169 1.72 -12.45 -11.89
N ASP A 170 1.19 -13.64 -12.18
CA ASP A 170 0.45 -13.90 -13.41
C ASP A 170 -0.81 -13.03 -13.46
N CYS A 171 -1.56 -12.95 -12.35
CA CYS A 171 -2.74 -12.09 -12.25
C CYS A 171 -2.39 -10.58 -12.25
N PHE A 172 -1.20 -10.18 -11.78
CA PHE A 172 -0.76 -8.78 -11.81
C PHE A 172 -0.67 -8.21 -13.24
N SER A 173 -0.47 -9.05 -14.26
CA SER A 173 -0.50 -8.62 -15.65
C SER A 173 -1.86 -8.05 -16.07
N GLU A 174 -2.98 -8.60 -15.55
CA GLU A 174 -4.33 -8.10 -15.80
C GLU A 174 -4.56 -6.74 -15.15
N MET A 175 -3.91 -6.49 -14.01
CA MET A 175 -3.96 -5.21 -13.31
C MET A 175 -3.24 -4.10 -14.08
N LEU A 176 -2.22 -4.44 -14.87
CA LEU A 176 -1.57 -3.46 -15.76
C LEU A 176 -2.54 -2.93 -16.80
N GLY A 177 -3.35 -3.79 -17.43
CA GLY A 177 -4.36 -3.35 -18.41
C GLY A 177 -5.41 -2.40 -17.80
N TYR A 178 -5.82 -2.63 -16.54
CA TYR A 178 -6.67 -1.69 -15.82
C TYR A 178 -5.96 -0.34 -15.58
N ALA A 179 -4.67 -0.39 -15.19
CA ALA A 179 -3.88 0.80 -14.95
C ALA A 179 -3.64 1.63 -16.22
N GLU A 180 -3.43 0.99 -17.38
CA GLU A 180 -3.23 1.67 -18.67
C GLU A 180 -4.38 2.62 -19.05
N ILE A 181 -5.59 2.31 -18.59
CA ILE A 181 -6.79 3.10 -18.89
C ILE A 181 -7.04 4.18 -17.83
N ASN A 182 -6.63 3.95 -16.58
CA ASN A 182 -7.16 4.71 -15.44
C ASN A 182 -6.10 5.48 -14.61
N VAL A 183 -4.80 5.15 -14.66
CA VAL A 183 -3.78 5.74 -13.75
C VAL A 183 -2.35 5.75 -14.34
N PHE A 184 -1.35 6.16 -13.54
CA PHE A 184 0.09 6.14 -13.83
C PHE A 184 0.64 4.79 -14.30
N LYS A 185 0.47 4.51 -15.60
CA LYS A 185 0.96 3.30 -16.28
C LYS A 185 2.43 3.01 -15.95
N ASP A 186 3.31 4.00 -16.09
CA ASP A 186 4.75 3.82 -15.89
C ASP A 186 5.10 3.35 -14.48
N PHE A 187 4.38 3.86 -13.47
CA PHE A 187 4.57 3.42 -12.09
C PHE A 187 4.10 1.97 -11.90
N MET A 188 2.96 1.60 -12.47
CA MET A 188 2.42 0.24 -12.34
C MET A 188 3.28 -0.79 -13.05
N HIS A 189 3.82 -0.48 -14.24
CA HIS A 189 4.80 -1.33 -14.92
C HIS A 189 6.08 -1.50 -14.11
N MET A 190 6.54 -0.42 -13.48
CA MET A 190 7.73 -0.46 -12.63
C MET A 190 7.49 -1.33 -11.38
N LEU A 191 6.34 -1.16 -10.73
CA LEU A 191 5.93 -2.00 -9.61
C LEU A 191 5.89 -3.48 -10.01
N TYR A 192 5.31 -3.81 -11.17
CA TYR A 192 5.34 -5.17 -11.70
C TYR A 192 6.77 -5.71 -11.88
N ASN A 193 7.67 -4.91 -12.47
CA ASN A 193 9.08 -5.29 -12.63
C ASN A 193 9.79 -5.52 -11.30
N VAL A 194 9.46 -4.74 -10.27
CA VAL A 194 9.96 -4.96 -8.90
C VAL A 194 9.46 -6.30 -8.35
N LEU A 195 8.17 -6.61 -8.49
CA LEU A 195 7.61 -7.89 -8.02
C LEU A 195 8.27 -9.09 -8.71
N VAL A 196 8.47 -9.01 -10.03
CA VAL A 196 9.16 -10.04 -10.82
C VAL A 196 10.62 -10.17 -10.37
N SER A 197 11.30 -9.06 -10.09
CA SER A 197 12.68 -9.07 -9.62
C SER A 197 12.81 -9.72 -8.23
N ILE A 198 11.84 -9.48 -7.34
CA ILE A 198 11.77 -10.13 -6.03
C ILE A 198 11.62 -11.65 -6.19
N ASP A 199 10.73 -12.13 -7.05
CA ASP A 199 10.58 -13.59 -7.30
C ASP A 199 11.80 -14.20 -7.98
N ARG A 200 12.48 -13.50 -8.89
CA ARG A 200 13.69 -14.00 -9.56
C ARG A 200 14.92 -14.04 -8.64
N LEU A 201 15.01 -13.15 -7.67
CA LEU A 201 16.17 -12.97 -6.79
C LEU A 201 16.00 -13.64 -5.41
N LYS A 202 15.21 -14.72 -5.32
CA LYS A 202 14.83 -15.39 -4.05
C LYS A 202 16.01 -15.48 -3.07
N GLY A 203 15.95 -14.70 -1.98
CA GLY A 203 16.93 -14.76 -0.90
C GLY A 203 18.30 -14.14 -1.18
N SER A 204 18.41 -13.18 -2.12
CA SER A 204 19.63 -12.39 -2.25
C SER A 204 19.71 -11.27 -1.21
N ASP A 205 20.89 -11.03 -0.63
CA ASP A 205 21.15 -9.96 0.36
C ASP A 205 20.94 -8.53 -0.15
N LYS A 206 20.63 -8.35 -1.45
CA LYS A 206 20.45 -7.04 -2.10
C LYS A 206 19.30 -6.20 -1.52
N TYR A 207 18.42 -6.76 -0.70
CA TYR A 207 17.27 -6.06 -0.13
C TYR A 207 17.50 -5.51 1.29
N ASN A 208 18.68 -5.75 1.90
CA ASN A 208 18.98 -5.35 3.28
C ASN A 208 18.86 -3.84 3.54
N THR A 209 19.21 -2.97 2.59
CA THR A 209 19.05 -1.51 2.72
C THR A 209 17.60 -1.06 2.73
N SER A 210 16.73 -1.75 2.00
CA SER A 210 15.29 -1.42 1.95
C SER A 210 14.55 -1.92 3.19
N LYS A 211 15.03 -3.01 3.80
CA LYS A 211 14.57 -3.49 5.10
C LYS A 211 14.78 -2.43 6.19
N ILE A 212 16.00 -1.89 6.32
CA ILE A 212 16.31 -0.83 7.30
C ILE A 212 15.45 0.42 7.07
N PHE A 213 15.20 0.80 5.81
CA PHE A 213 14.28 1.89 5.51
C PHE A 213 12.90 1.58 6.05
N VAL A 214 12.33 0.42 5.72
CA VAL A 214 10.96 0.10 6.11
C VAL A 214 10.82 0.06 7.61
N GLU A 215 11.70 -0.65 8.33
CA GLU A 215 11.67 -0.71 9.80
C GLU A 215 11.74 0.69 10.44
N ASN A 216 12.65 1.56 9.98
CA ASN A 216 12.76 2.93 10.49
C ASN A 216 11.61 3.82 10.03
N PHE A 217 11.10 3.64 8.82
CA PHE A 217 9.98 4.37 8.26
C PHE A 217 8.69 4.04 9.00
N PHE A 218 8.43 2.76 9.29
CA PHE A 218 7.31 2.33 10.13
C PHE A 218 7.44 2.88 11.54
N LYS A 219 8.62 2.75 12.15
CA LYS A 219 8.86 3.28 13.48
C LYS A 219 8.57 4.77 13.52
N SER A 220 9.13 5.56 12.60
CA SER A 220 8.86 6.99 12.52
C SER A 220 7.40 7.31 12.20
N VAL A 221 6.79 6.68 11.19
CA VAL A 221 5.39 6.97 10.81
C VAL A 221 4.42 6.59 11.93
N ILE A 222 4.56 5.41 12.54
CA ILE A 222 3.66 4.93 13.60
C ILE A 222 3.91 5.69 14.91
N GLU A 223 5.16 5.83 15.36
CA GLU A 223 5.43 6.54 16.60
C GLU A 223 5.04 8.02 16.49
N GLU A 224 5.34 8.69 15.37
CA GLU A 224 5.03 10.11 15.21
C GLU A 224 3.54 10.37 14.90
N SER A 225 2.86 9.46 14.19
CA SER A 225 1.41 9.55 13.99
C SER A 225 0.65 9.38 15.32
N LEU A 226 1.08 8.43 16.17
CA LEU A 226 0.43 8.11 17.45
C LEU A 226 0.85 9.01 18.63
N LYS A 227 2.09 9.51 18.70
CA LYS A 227 2.57 10.30 19.85
C LYS A 227 2.18 11.77 19.81
N ILE A 228 1.93 12.32 18.64
CA ILE A 228 1.68 13.76 18.48
C ILE A 228 0.19 14.05 18.44
N ASN A 229 -0.33 14.60 19.54
CA ASN A 229 -1.72 15.04 19.71
C ASN A 229 -2.10 16.28 18.86
N SER A 230 -1.21 16.79 17.99
CA SER A 230 -1.53 17.90 17.10
C SER A 230 -2.08 17.42 15.75
N VAL A 231 -3.14 18.09 15.31
CA VAL A 231 -3.73 17.93 13.98
C VAL A 231 -2.92 18.77 13.01
N THR A 232 -2.19 18.11 12.11
CA THR A 232 -1.35 18.74 11.08
C THR A 232 -1.95 18.51 9.69
N LEU A 233 -1.59 19.36 8.72
CA LEU A 233 -2.08 19.27 7.35
C LEU A 233 -1.81 17.87 6.74
N GLY A 234 -0.58 17.38 6.87
CA GLY A 234 -0.20 16.07 6.34
C GLY A 234 -1.01 14.92 6.94
N LYS A 235 -1.24 14.92 8.26
CA LYS A 235 -2.08 13.90 8.92
C LYS A 235 -3.51 13.91 8.38
N VAL A 236 -4.13 15.08 8.29
CA VAL A 236 -5.50 15.21 7.76
C VAL A 236 -5.58 14.70 6.32
N ILE A 237 -4.58 15.01 5.49
CA ILE A 237 -4.54 14.51 4.10
C ILE A 237 -4.46 12.98 4.07
N VAL A 238 -3.53 12.38 4.83
CA VAL A 238 -3.37 10.91 4.86
C VAL A 238 -4.63 10.24 5.39
N GLU A 239 -5.19 10.71 6.50
CA GLU A 239 -6.42 10.15 7.08
C GLU A 239 -7.61 10.25 6.13
N SER A 240 -7.73 11.37 5.40
CA SER A 240 -8.81 11.55 4.42
C SER A 240 -8.69 10.56 3.26
N ILE A 241 -7.47 10.36 2.73
CA ILE A 241 -7.23 9.39 1.67
C ILE A 241 -7.45 7.96 2.18
N SER A 242 -6.91 7.62 3.34
CA SER A 242 -7.11 6.31 3.98
C SER A 242 -8.59 6.03 4.25
N GLY A 243 -9.35 7.02 4.71
CA GLY A 243 -10.79 6.91 4.92
C GLY A 243 -11.55 6.60 3.63
N LEU A 244 -11.20 7.26 2.53
CA LEU A 244 -11.77 6.97 1.21
C LEU A 244 -11.43 5.55 0.73
N ILE A 245 -10.16 5.14 0.87
CA ILE A 245 -9.71 3.79 0.50
C ILE A 245 -10.45 2.73 1.31
N ASN A 246 -10.52 2.88 2.64
CA ASN A 246 -11.20 1.94 3.53
C ASN A 246 -12.69 1.80 3.23
N LEU A 247 -13.35 2.92 2.91
CA LEU A 247 -14.74 2.90 2.50
C LEU A 247 -14.92 2.06 1.23
N CYS A 248 -14.05 2.25 0.24
CA CYS A 248 -14.11 1.53 -1.04
C CYS A 248 -13.72 0.05 -0.92
N ASP A 249 -12.70 -0.26 -0.10
CA ASP A 249 -12.32 -1.63 0.29
C ASP A 249 -13.51 -2.36 0.93
N GLY A 250 -14.20 -1.73 1.89
CA GLY A 250 -15.40 -2.27 2.50
C GLY A 250 -16.50 -2.61 1.49
N PHE A 251 -16.72 -1.77 0.46
CA PHE A 251 -17.66 -2.07 -0.61
C PHE A 251 -17.23 -3.28 -1.45
N ALA A 252 -15.97 -3.32 -1.90
CA ALA A 252 -15.41 -4.43 -2.67
C ALA A 252 -15.52 -5.76 -1.91
N ALA A 253 -15.02 -5.79 -0.66
CA ALA A 253 -15.08 -6.96 0.20
C ALA A 253 -16.51 -7.45 0.44
N SER A 254 -17.46 -6.53 0.66
CA SER A 254 -18.87 -6.91 0.92
C SER A 254 -19.54 -7.58 -0.27
N ARG A 255 -19.19 -7.18 -1.48
CA ARG A 255 -19.75 -7.72 -2.73
C ARG A 255 -19.26 -9.13 -3.00
N SER A 256 -17.95 -9.36 -2.85
CA SER A 256 -17.32 -10.67 -3.02
C SER A 256 -17.84 -11.68 -1.99
N ARG A 257 -17.99 -11.26 -0.73
CA ARG A 257 -18.39 -12.15 0.38
C ARG A 257 -19.89 -12.48 0.44
N LYS A 258 -20.74 -11.71 -0.26
CA LYS A 258 -22.17 -12.01 -0.41
C LYS A 258 -22.49 -12.95 -1.57
N ARG A 259 -21.56 -13.16 -2.51
CA ARG A 259 -21.76 -13.97 -3.72
C ARG A 259 -21.35 -15.44 -3.58
N GLY A 260 -20.94 -15.88 -2.38
CA GLY A 260 -20.61 -17.28 -2.07
C GLY A 260 -21.35 -17.79 -0.84
#